data_AF-A0A968A1P0-F1
#
_entry.id   AF-A0A968A1P0-F1
#
_cell.length_a   1.000
_cell.length_b   1.000
_cell.length_c   1.000
_cell.angle_alpha   90.00
_cell.angle_beta   90.00
_cell.angle_gamma   90.00
#
_symmetry.space_group_name_H-M   'P 1'
#
loop_
_entity.id
_entity.type
_entity.pdbx_description
1 polymer ?
#
loop_
_entity_poly.entity_id
_entity_poly.type
_entity_poly.pdbx_seq_one_letter_code
_entity_poly.pdbx_strand_id
1 'polypeptide(L)'
;MDMNTAGGLAAIVMGLNLLTTPYWTGPSHTYQGENWVNLLQVELNISGILLVVGGIALLVQAIVDILRRTYAYARLGVPKDS
;
A
#
# COMPACT_ATOMS: atom_id res chain seq x y z
N MET A 1 -14.59 7.97 -1.06
CA MET A 1 -13.55 6.94 -0.93
C MET A 1 -13.46 6.58 0.54
N ASP A 2 -13.64 5.32 0.92
CA ASP A 2 -13.53 4.93 2.33
C ASP A 2 -12.06 5.02 2.81
N MET A 3 -11.88 5.14 4.12
CA MET A 3 -10.57 5.38 4.74
C MET A 3 -9.60 4.21 4.55
N ASN A 4 -10.10 2.98 4.43
CA ASN A 4 -9.28 1.79 4.17
C ASN A 4 -8.78 1.77 2.72
N THR A 5 -9.60 2.16 1.76
CA THR A 5 -9.21 2.28 0.36
C THR A 5 -8.17 3.38 0.17
N ALA A 6 -8.36 4.55 0.82
CA ALA A 6 -7.40 5.65 0.75
C ALA A 6 -6.07 5.30 1.43
N GLY A 7 -6.12 4.74 2.63
CA GLY A 7 -4.94 4.26 3.34
C GLY A 7 -4.22 3.13 2.60
N GLY A 8 -4.96 2.21 2.00
CA GLY A 8 -4.42 1.09 1.24
C GLY A 8 -3.64 1.53 0.00
N LEU A 9 -4.21 2.44 -0.80
CA LEU A 9 -3.50 3.01 -1.95
C LEU A 9 -2.28 3.83 -1.53
N ALA A 10 -2.40 4.65 -0.48
CA ALA A 10 -1.28 5.41 0.04
C ALA A 10 -0.14 4.50 0.49
N ALA A 11 -0.45 3.42 1.23
CA ALA A 11 0.52 2.43 1.66
C ALA A 11 1.22 1.74 0.47
N ILE A 12 0.48 1.37 -0.57
CA ILE A 12 1.07 0.78 -1.79
C ILE A 12 2.03 1.76 -2.46
N VAL A 13 1.60 3.00 -2.69
CA VAL A 13 2.43 4.02 -3.35
C VAL A 13 3.71 4.29 -2.55
N MET A 14 3.59 4.45 -1.23
CA MET A 14 4.74 4.65 -0.36
C MET A 14 5.66 3.42 -0.35
N GLY A 15 5.11 2.21 -0.29
CA GLY A 15 5.89 0.98 -0.32
C GLY A 15 6.68 0.81 -1.63
N LEU A 16 6.05 1.08 -2.77
CA LEU A 16 6.73 1.09 -4.07
C LEU A 16 7.82 2.17 -4.16
N ASN A 17 7.58 3.34 -3.57
CA ASN A 17 8.59 4.39 -3.50
C ASN A 17 9.82 3.93 -2.71
N LEU A 18 9.64 3.28 -1.55
CA LEU A 18 10.76 2.71 -0.77
C LEU A 18 11.52 1.62 -1.54
N LEU A 19 10.80 0.68 -2.17
CA LEU A 19 11.41 -0.41 -2.95
C LEU A 19 12.21 0.11 -4.15
N THR A 20 11.78 1.22 -4.74
CA THR A 20 12.43 1.80 -5.92
C THR A 20 13.46 2.86 -5.58
N THR A 21 13.53 3.32 -4.32
CA THR A 21 14.46 4.34 -3.83
C THR A 21 15.91 4.13 -4.31
N PRO A 22 16.50 2.91 -4.22
CA PRO A 22 17.88 2.69 -4.65
C PRO A 22 18.16 3.02 -6.12
N TYR A 23 17.15 2.92 -7.00
CA TYR A 23 17.32 3.15 -8.43
C TYR A 23 17.40 4.63 -8.81
N TRP A 24 16.70 5.51 -8.08
CA TRP A 24 16.60 6.93 -8.43
C TRP A 24 17.33 7.86 -7.46
N THR A 25 17.64 7.42 -6.23
CA THR A 25 18.42 8.22 -5.26
C THR A 25 19.92 7.99 -5.33
N GLY A 26 20.38 6.93 -6.00
CA GLY A 26 21.80 6.59 -6.10
C GLY A 26 22.71 7.74 -6.53
N PRO A 27 22.39 8.49 -7.60
CA PRO A 27 23.22 9.61 -8.06
C PRO A 27 23.42 10.73 -7.02
N SER A 28 22.42 11.00 -6.17
CA SER A 28 22.51 12.05 -5.14
C SER A 28 23.17 11.59 -3.84
N HIS A 29 23.34 10.28 -3.65
CA HIS A 29 23.86 9.65 -2.43
C HIS A 29 25.12 8.82 -2.71
N THR A 30 25.78 9.09 -3.83
CA THR A 30 27.11 8.53 -4.12
C THR A 30 28.18 9.39 -3.46
N TYR A 31 28.93 8.81 -2.53
CA TYR A 31 30.04 9.48 -1.85
C TYR A 31 31.27 8.57 -1.86
N GLN A 32 32.41 9.12 -2.29
CA GLN A 32 33.66 8.37 -2.51
C GLN A 32 33.51 7.18 -3.47
N GLY A 33 32.64 7.30 -4.47
CA GLY A 33 32.40 6.23 -5.45
C GLY A 33 31.43 5.14 -4.97
N GLU A 34 31.01 5.19 -3.71
CA GLU A 34 30.07 4.23 -3.13
C GLU A 34 28.67 4.83 -3.02
N ASN A 35 27.65 4.07 -3.40
CA ASN A 35 26.26 4.46 -3.21
C ASN A 35 25.81 4.12 -1.79
N TRP A 36 25.65 5.16 -0.95
CA TRP A 36 25.30 4.99 0.46
C TRP A 36 23.86 4.53 0.68
N VAL A 37 22.99 4.57 -0.33
CA VAL A 37 21.64 4.01 -0.26
C VAL A 37 21.68 2.49 -0.05
N ASN A 38 22.76 1.83 -0.46
CA ASN A 38 22.96 0.40 -0.23
C ASN A 38 23.02 0.06 1.27
N LEU A 39 23.43 1.00 2.13
CA LEU A 39 23.43 0.81 3.59
C LEU A 39 22.02 0.70 4.17
N LEU A 40 21.01 1.24 3.47
CA LEU A 40 19.61 1.23 3.88
C LEU A 40 18.79 0.18 3.10
N GLN A 41 19.44 -0.64 2.26
CA GLN A 41 18.72 -1.48 1.31
C GLN A 41 17.81 -2.50 2.01
N VAL A 42 18.27 -3.07 3.12
CA VAL A 42 17.50 -4.06 3.88
C VAL A 42 16.27 -3.39 4.51
N GLU A 43 16.46 -2.22 5.12
CA GLU A 43 15.40 -1.44 5.76
C GLU A 43 14.37 -0.96 4.75
N LEU A 44 14.82 -0.43 3.60
CA LEU A 44 13.97 -0.01 2.49
C LEU A 44 13.15 -1.18 1.94
N ASN A 45 13.77 -2.34 1.75
CA ASN A 45 13.10 -3.54 1.25
C ASN A 45 12.04 -4.05 2.24
N ILE A 46 12.39 -4.20 3.52
CA ILE A 46 11.46 -4.69 4.54
C ILE A 46 10.28 -3.73 4.68
N SER A 47 10.56 -2.43 4.84
CA SER A 47 9.53 -1.40 5.00
C SER A 47 8.64 -1.30 3.77
N GLY A 48 9.24 -1.35 2.58
CA GLY A 48 8.54 -1.31 1.31
C GLY A 48 7.60 -2.50 1.11
N ILE A 49 8.09 -3.73 1.38
CA ILE A 49 7.27 -4.94 1.32
C ILE A 49 6.11 -4.87 2.31
N LEU A 50 6.37 -4.49 3.56
CA LEU A 50 5.33 -4.38 4.59
C LEU A 50 4.24 -3.39 4.20
N LEU A 51 4.61 -2.24 3.64
CA LEU A 51 3.65 -1.24 3.17
C LEU A 51 2.83 -1.71 1.96
N VAL A 52 3.45 -2.37 0.99
CA VAL A 52 2.72 -2.95 -0.16
C VAL A 52 1.75 -4.02 0.30
N VAL A 53 2.21 -4.99 1.10
CA VAL A 53 1.37 -6.08 1.61
C VAL A 53 0.25 -5.55 2.50
N GLY A 54 0.57 -4.62 3.40
CA GLY A 54 -0.42 -3.97 4.27
C GLY A 54 -1.45 -3.19 3.47
N GLY A 55 -1.03 -2.46 2.43
CA GLY A 55 -1.94 -1.73 1.55
C GLY A 55 -2.87 -2.65 0.77
N ILE A 56 -2.35 -3.76 0.23
CA ILE A 56 -3.17 -4.81 -0.41
C ILE A 56 -4.18 -5.38 0.59
N ALA A 57 -3.77 -5.67 1.83
CA ALA A 57 -4.66 -6.19 2.86
C ALA A 57 -5.81 -5.22 3.17
N LEU A 58 -5.56 -3.91 3.23
CA LEU A 58 -6.60 -2.89 3.42
C LEU A 58 -7.59 -2.84 2.25
N LEU A 59 -7.11 -2.97 1.00
CA LEU A 59 -7.99 -3.04 -0.17
C LEU A 59 -8.85 -4.29 -0.16
N VAL A 60 -8.27 -5.45 0.21
CA VAL A 60 -9.03 -6.71 0.37
C VAL A 60 -10.11 -6.55 1.44
N GLN A 61 -9.79 -5.93 2.57
CA GLN A 61 -10.78 -5.65 3.62
C GLN A 61 -11.91 -4.76 3.12
N ALA A 62 -11.60 -3.68 2.39
CA ALA A 62 -12.62 -2.80 1.82
C ALA A 62 -13.57 -3.56 0.87
N ILE A 63 -13.03 -4.42 0.00
CA ILE A 63 -13.83 -5.27 -0.91
C ILE A 63 -14.73 -6.22 -0.11
N VAL A 64 -14.18 -6.90 0.90
CA VAL A 64 -14.95 -7.83 1.75
C VAL A 64 -16.10 -7.10 2.45
N ASP A 65 -15.88 -5.89 2.94
CA ASP A 65 -16.92 -5.10 3.61
C ASP A 65 -18.02 -4.63 2.65
N ILE A 66 -17.65 -4.25 1.42
CA ILE A 66 -18.62 -3.93 0.36
C ILE A 66 -19.50 -5.14 0.04
N LEU A 67 -18.89 -6.32 -0.12
CA LEU A 67 -19.61 -7.55 -0.39
C LEU A 67 -20.55 -7.92 0.76
N ARG A 68 -20.07 -7.90 2.00
CA ARG A 68 -20.88 -8.18 3.20
C ARG A 68 -22.11 -7.28 3.29
N ARG A 69 -21.94 -5.97 3.08
CA ARG A 69 -23.05 -5.01 3.06
C ARG A 69 -24.05 -5.34 1.95
N THR A 70 -23.56 -5.62 0.75
CA THR A 70 -24.40 -5.96 -0.41
C THR A 70 -25.24 -7.21 -0.15
N TYR A 71 -24.64 -8.28 0.38
CA TYR A 71 -25.37 -9.51 0.74
C TYR A 71 -26.36 -9.30 1.88
N ALA A 72 -26.02 -8.47 2.88
CA ALA A 72 -26.93 -8.15 3.97
C ALA A 72 -28.19 -7.41 3.48
N TYR A 73 -28.05 -6.41 2.61
CA TYR A 73 -29.19 -5.71 2.01
C TYR A 73 -30.06 -6.63 1.15
N ALA A 74 -29.45 -7.47 0.32
CA ALA A 74 -30.16 -8.45 -0.49
C ALA A 74 -30.97 -9.44 0.36
N ARG A 75 -30.41 -9.88 1.51
CA ARG A 75 -31.11 -10.77 2.45
C ARG A 75 -32.31 -10.11 3.12
N LEU A 76 -32.25 -8.80 3.37
CA LEU A 76 -33.30 -8.05 4.08
C LEU A 76 -34.39 -7.50 3.14
N GLY A 77 -34.25 -7.65 1.82
CA GLY A 77 -35.22 -7.11 0.86
C GLY A 77 -35.30 -5.58 0.83
N VAL A 78 -34.28 -4.89 1.38
CA VAL A 78 -34.23 -3.43 1.45
C VAL A 78 -33.75 -2.89 0.09
N PRO A 79 -34.47 -1.93 -0.52
CA PRO A 79 -34.04 -1.29 -1.76
C PRO A 79 -32.66 -0.64 -1.61
N LYS A 80 -31.85 -0.64 -2.67
CA LYS A 80 -30.44 -0.23 -2.66
C LYS A 80 -30.26 1.30 -2.51
N ASP A 81 -31.36 2.03 -2.44
CA ASP A 81 -31.52 3.48 -2.67
C ASP A 81 -32.34 4.19 -1.57
N SER A 82 -32.49 3.58 -0.38
CA SER A 82 -33.08 4.21 0.82
C SER A 82 -32.09 5.01 1.64
#